data_AF-A0A0D6TRM8-F1
#
_entry.id   AF-A0A0D6TRM8-F1
#
_cell.length_a   1.000
_cell.length_b   1.000
_cell.length_c   1.000
_cell.angle_alpha   90.00
_cell.angle_beta   90.00
_cell.angle_gamma   90.00
#
_symmetry.space_group_name_H-M   'P 1'
#
loop_
_entity.id
_entity.type
_entity.pdbx_description
1 polymer ?
#
loop_
_entity_poly.entity_id
_entity_poly.type
_entity_poly.pdbx_seq_one_letter_code
_entity_poly.pdbx_strand_id
1 'polypeptide(L)'
;MRLIKCFIITIVLLFISCNDITDCLFDIKPNIVDNGFVDGIVSQNYEDYITVDIQNANSSNYEIDNVEIEGNLPSGITSFFNGRKVYFEGIPTAIGTYDFNIKITVLYVNDYDNENNDDHLCGNTTSKSYSIKIY
;
A
#
# COMPACT_ATOMS: atom_id res chain seq x y z
N MET A 1 -15.94 -41.18 -43.72
CA MET A 1 -16.88 -41.14 -42.57
C MET A 1 -16.03 -41.13 -41.32
N ARG A 2 -15.91 -39.98 -40.65
CA ARG A 2 -16.75 -39.57 -39.49
C ARG A 2 -16.57 -40.52 -38.30
N LEU A 3 -16.34 -40.13 -37.06
CA LEU A 3 -16.13 -38.86 -36.35
C LEU A 3 -15.86 -39.31 -34.89
N ILE A 4 -15.06 -38.57 -34.14
CA ILE A 4 -15.15 -38.39 -32.67
C ILE A 4 -14.86 -39.60 -31.77
N LYS A 5 -13.78 -39.47 -30.98
CA LYS A 5 -13.79 -39.64 -29.50
C LYS A 5 -12.56 -38.99 -28.85
N CYS A 6 -12.27 -37.74 -29.21
CA CYS A 6 -11.59 -36.82 -28.29
C CYS A 6 -12.67 -36.25 -27.36
N PHE A 7 -13.02 -36.98 -26.31
CA PHE A 7 -14.02 -36.51 -25.34
C PHE A 7 -13.63 -36.90 -23.92
N ILE A 8 -12.42 -36.56 -23.47
CA ILE A 8 -12.04 -36.57 -22.05
C ILE A 8 -11.03 -35.43 -21.76
N ILE A 9 -11.24 -34.23 -22.32
CA ILE A 9 -10.48 -33.02 -21.91
C ILE A 9 -11.44 -31.82 -21.91
N THR A 10 -12.56 -31.92 -21.18
CA THR A 10 -13.55 -30.82 -21.20
C THR A 10 -14.32 -30.65 -19.89
N ILE A 11 -13.79 -31.10 -18.74
CA ILE A 11 -14.59 -31.02 -17.49
C ILE A 11 -13.80 -30.67 -16.21
N VAL A 12 -12.63 -30.03 -16.34
CA VAL A 12 -11.91 -29.47 -15.17
C VAL A 12 -11.64 -27.98 -15.38
N LEU A 13 -12.68 -27.20 -15.62
CA LEU A 13 -12.59 -25.73 -15.75
C LEU A 13 -13.83 -25.01 -15.20
N LEU A 14 -14.60 -25.67 -14.35
CA LEU A 14 -15.69 -25.04 -13.61
C LEU A 14 -15.29 -25.05 -12.13
N PHE A 15 -15.51 -23.94 -11.44
CA PHE A 15 -15.12 -23.61 -10.05
C PHE A 15 -13.81 -22.83 -9.87
N ILE A 16 -13.50 -21.88 -10.77
CA ILE A 16 -12.86 -20.64 -10.28
C ILE A 16 -14.01 -19.64 -10.10
N SER A 17 -14.48 -19.48 -8.86
CA SER A 17 -15.37 -18.39 -8.49
C SER A 17 -14.65 -17.08 -8.78
N CYS A 18 -15.20 -16.33 -9.73
CA CYS A 18 -14.52 -15.23 -10.43
C CYS A 18 -15.08 -13.90 -9.94
N ASN A 19 -14.67 -13.44 -8.75
CA ASN A 19 -14.85 -12.04 -8.36
C ASN A 19 -13.48 -11.38 -8.08
N ASP A 20 -12.61 -12.01 -7.27
CA ASP A 20 -11.29 -11.41 -6.93
C ASP A 20 -10.25 -11.44 -8.08
N ILE A 21 -10.48 -12.23 -9.13
CA ILE A 21 -9.48 -12.43 -10.20
C ILE A 21 -9.45 -11.30 -11.23
N THR A 22 -10.51 -10.49 -11.35
CA THR A 22 -10.58 -9.43 -12.36
C THR A 22 -9.82 -8.18 -11.95
N ASP A 23 -9.85 -7.80 -10.67
CA ASP A 23 -9.09 -6.64 -10.19
C ASP A 23 -7.59 -6.97 -10.11
N CYS A 24 -7.27 -8.23 -9.83
CA CYS A 24 -5.92 -8.74 -9.98
C CYS A 24 -5.42 -8.86 -11.42
N LEU A 25 -6.32 -8.95 -12.41
CA LEU A 25 -5.92 -8.85 -13.81
C LEU A 25 -5.50 -7.42 -14.17
N PHE A 26 -6.12 -6.41 -13.57
CA PHE A 26 -5.79 -5.00 -13.78
C PHE A 26 -4.74 -4.46 -12.78
N ASP A 27 -4.31 -5.27 -11.82
CA ASP A 27 -3.30 -4.93 -10.80
C ASP A 27 -3.64 -3.62 -10.07
N ILE A 28 -4.91 -3.45 -9.71
CA ILE A 28 -5.38 -2.29 -8.94
C ILE A 28 -4.96 -2.50 -7.49
N LYS A 29 -3.99 -1.76 -6.99
CA LYS A 29 -3.45 -1.93 -5.63
C LYS A 29 -2.80 -0.65 -5.12
N PRO A 30 -2.64 -0.49 -3.79
CA PRO A 30 -1.89 0.63 -3.26
C PRO A 30 -0.43 0.59 -3.68
N ASN A 31 0.10 1.77 -3.97
CA ASN A 31 1.49 2.01 -4.32
C ASN A 31 2.03 3.20 -3.53
N ILE A 32 3.23 3.06 -2.97
CA ILE A 32 3.91 4.16 -2.30
C ILE A 32 4.68 4.95 -3.35
N VAL A 33 4.31 6.22 -3.52
CA VAL A 33 5.04 7.20 -4.32
C VAL A 33 6.00 7.92 -3.38
N ASP A 34 7.28 7.61 -3.48
CA ASP A 34 8.33 8.24 -2.68
C ASP A 34 9.56 8.63 -3.51
N ASN A 35 10.30 9.58 -2.95
CA ASN A 35 11.62 10.01 -3.39
C ASN A 35 12.72 9.60 -2.40
N GLY A 36 12.42 8.68 -1.47
CA GLY A 36 13.19 8.47 -0.24
C GLY A 36 12.99 9.57 0.80
N PHE A 37 13.64 9.41 1.96
CA PHE A 37 13.66 10.41 3.03
C PHE A 37 14.91 11.28 2.94
N VAL A 38 14.79 12.56 3.28
CA VAL A 38 15.95 13.44 3.42
C VAL A 38 16.75 13.12 4.69
N ASP A 39 18.04 13.46 4.68
CA ASP A 39 18.87 13.37 5.89
C ASP A 39 18.46 14.46 6.90
N GLY A 40 18.46 14.13 8.19
CA GLY A 40 18.17 15.04 9.30
C GLY A 40 19.41 15.47 10.09
N ILE A 41 19.22 16.45 10.99
CA ILE A 41 20.27 16.95 11.89
C ILE A 41 19.74 16.95 13.32
N VAL A 42 20.55 16.49 14.27
CA VAL A 42 20.19 16.49 15.70
C VAL A 42 19.77 17.89 16.16
N SER A 43 18.69 17.94 16.94
CA SER A 43 18.12 19.19 17.51
C SER A 43 17.59 20.20 16.48
N GLN A 44 17.41 19.80 15.22
CA GLN A 44 16.70 20.60 14.21
C GLN A 44 15.32 20.00 13.93
N ASN A 45 14.38 20.82 13.47
CA ASN A 45 13.09 20.30 13.04
C ASN A 45 13.27 19.41 11.81
N TYR A 46 12.72 18.21 11.87
CA TYR A 46 12.64 17.27 10.76
C TYR A 46 11.19 17.17 10.32
N GLU A 47 10.95 17.22 9.02
CA GLU A 47 9.64 17.00 8.41
C GLU A 47 9.82 16.41 7.03
N ASP A 48 9.19 15.27 6.78
CA ASP A 48 9.13 14.63 5.47
C ASP A 48 7.85 13.80 5.36
N TYR A 49 7.48 13.38 4.14
CA TYR A 49 6.31 12.54 3.93
C TYR A 49 6.43 11.67 2.68
N ILE A 50 5.74 10.54 2.72
CA ILE A 50 5.45 9.73 1.53
C ILE A 50 4.00 9.94 1.09
N THR A 51 3.72 9.69 -0.19
CA THR A 51 2.36 9.73 -0.72
C THR A 51 1.91 8.33 -1.10
N VAL A 52 0.65 8.02 -0.81
CA VAL A 52 0.01 6.77 -1.20
C VAL A 52 -0.88 7.04 -2.40
N ASP A 53 -0.70 6.23 -3.44
CA ASP A 53 -1.49 6.26 -4.65
C ASP A 53 -2.09 4.89 -4.90
N ILE A 54 -3.10 4.82 -5.76
CA ILE A 54 -3.68 3.55 -6.19
C ILE A 54 -3.28 3.33 -7.63
N GLN A 55 -2.51 2.26 -7.86
CA GLN A 55 -2.10 1.88 -9.20
C GLN A 55 -3.35 1.54 -10.03
N ASN A 56 -3.38 2.00 -11.28
CA ASN A 56 -4.41 1.67 -12.27
C ASN A 56 -5.86 2.04 -11.89
N ALA A 57 -6.07 2.89 -10.88
CA ALA A 57 -7.39 3.42 -10.53
C ALA A 57 -7.33 4.88 -10.08
N ASN A 58 -8.50 5.47 -9.84
CA ASN A 58 -8.60 6.82 -9.27
C ASN A 58 -8.45 6.75 -7.75
N SER A 59 -7.33 7.26 -7.25
CA SER A 59 -6.98 7.25 -5.83
C SER A 59 -7.90 8.07 -4.93
N SER A 60 -8.76 8.95 -5.48
CA SER A 60 -9.76 9.67 -4.68
C SER A 60 -10.90 8.79 -4.17
N ASN A 61 -11.04 7.57 -4.70
CA ASN A 61 -12.02 6.60 -4.24
C ASN A 61 -11.52 5.79 -3.03
N TYR A 62 -10.29 6.05 -2.57
CA TYR A 62 -9.61 5.24 -1.56
C TYR A 62 -8.97 6.12 -0.48
N GLU A 63 -8.93 5.61 0.74
CA GLU A 63 -8.30 6.24 1.89
C GLU A 63 -7.34 5.29 2.60
N ILE A 64 -6.39 5.88 3.34
CA ILE A 64 -5.51 5.11 4.22
C ILE A 64 -6.34 4.68 5.43
N ASP A 65 -6.44 3.37 5.64
CA ASP A 65 -7.08 2.77 6.81
C ASP A 65 -6.08 2.69 7.97
N ASN A 66 -4.88 2.18 7.68
CA ASN A 66 -3.87 1.93 8.69
C ASN A 66 -2.44 2.11 8.15
N VAL A 67 -1.54 2.51 9.06
CA VAL A 67 -0.10 2.61 8.82
C VAL A 67 0.63 1.90 9.95
N GLU A 68 1.40 0.89 9.58
CA GLU A 68 2.28 0.12 10.48
C GLU A 68 3.74 0.47 10.18
N ILE A 69 4.48 0.84 11.21
CA ILE A 69 5.93 1.08 11.13
C ILE A 69 6.65 -0.04 11.87
N GLU A 70 7.42 -0.84 11.13
CA GLU A 70 8.25 -1.91 11.68
C GLU A 70 9.73 -1.48 11.68
N GLY A 71 10.38 -1.51 12.84
CA GLY A 71 11.76 -1.05 13.00
C GLY A 71 11.84 0.20 13.88
N ASN A 72 12.94 0.96 13.76
CA ASN A 72 13.19 2.10 14.63
C ASN A 72 13.14 3.39 13.83
N LEU A 73 12.22 4.28 14.18
CA LEU A 73 12.34 5.68 13.80
C LEU A 73 13.44 6.38 14.63
N PRO A 74 14.07 7.44 14.11
CA PRO A 74 14.97 8.26 14.91
C PRO A 74 14.27 8.76 16.19
N SER A 75 14.95 8.71 17.33
CA SER A 75 14.39 9.14 18.61
C SER A 75 13.99 10.61 18.57
N GLY A 76 12.70 10.90 18.80
CA GLY A 76 12.13 12.25 18.71
C GLY A 76 11.41 12.55 17.39
N ILE A 77 11.36 11.58 16.46
CA ILE A 77 10.52 11.61 15.25
C ILE A 77 9.32 10.68 15.46
N THR A 78 8.15 11.12 15.02
CA THR A 78 6.90 10.36 15.02
C THR A 78 6.28 10.34 13.64
N SER A 79 5.40 9.36 13.39
CA SER A 79 4.64 9.27 12.15
C SER A 79 3.14 9.41 12.37
N PHE A 80 2.45 10.04 11.43
CA PHE A 80 0.99 10.06 11.34
C PHE A 80 0.57 10.17 9.88
N PHE A 81 -0.71 9.93 9.58
CA PHE A 81 -1.22 10.12 8.23
C PHE A 81 -2.37 11.13 8.19
N ASN A 82 -2.45 11.86 7.08
CA ASN A 82 -3.55 12.77 6.78
C ASN A 82 -3.87 12.67 5.28
N GLY A 83 -5.11 12.27 4.98
CA GLY A 83 -5.51 11.90 3.63
C GLY A 83 -4.63 10.80 3.08
N ARG A 84 -3.95 11.08 1.97
CA ARG A 84 -3.06 10.14 1.27
C ARG A 84 -1.57 10.33 1.57
N LYS A 85 -1.24 11.10 2.61
CA LYS A 85 0.16 11.35 2.99
C LYS A 85 0.44 10.75 4.35
N VAL A 86 1.59 10.08 4.46
CA VAL A 86 2.14 9.64 5.75
C VAL A 86 3.32 10.55 6.06
N TYR A 87 3.16 11.35 7.11
CA TYR A 87 4.12 12.33 7.59
C TYR A 87 5.05 11.71 8.63
N PHE A 88 6.29 12.18 8.64
CA PHE A 88 7.33 11.86 9.60
C PHE A 88 7.93 13.17 10.09
N GLU A 89 7.66 13.53 11.34
CA GLU A 89 8.06 14.83 11.88
C GLU A 89 8.55 14.74 13.32
N GLY A 90 9.36 15.73 13.70
CA GLY A 90 9.81 15.90 15.08
C GLY A 90 11.21 16.49 15.17
N ILE A 91 11.86 16.28 16.32
CA ILE A 91 13.22 16.78 16.60
C ILE A 91 14.10 15.57 16.96
N PRO A 92 14.94 15.07 16.05
CA PRO A 92 15.79 13.93 16.33
C PRO A 92 16.82 14.29 17.41
N THR A 93 17.04 13.34 18.33
CA THR A 93 17.89 13.54 19.52
C THR A 93 19.17 12.72 19.49
N ALA A 94 19.34 11.82 18.51
CA ALA A 94 20.49 10.94 18.39
C ALA A 94 20.95 10.81 16.93
N ILE A 95 22.27 10.78 16.76
CA ILE A 95 22.95 10.55 15.48
C ILE A 95 22.83 9.06 15.13
N GLY A 96 22.58 8.74 13.87
CA GLY A 96 22.48 7.36 13.44
C GLY A 96 21.90 7.18 12.05
N THR A 97 21.81 5.91 11.64
CA THR A 97 21.07 5.48 10.46
C THR A 97 19.99 4.54 10.94
N TYR A 98 18.75 4.85 10.58
CA TYR A 98 17.55 4.26 11.15
C TYR A 98 16.76 3.59 10.03
N ASP A 99 16.86 2.27 9.97
CA ASP A 99 16.14 1.44 9.01
C ASP A 99 14.75 1.04 9.55
N PHE A 100 13.73 1.18 8.72
CA PHE A 100 12.35 0.80 9.04
C PHE A 100 11.57 0.39 7.80
N ASN A 101 10.52 -0.40 7.98
CA ASN A 101 9.55 -0.75 6.97
C ASN A 101 8.23 -0.03 7.25
N ILE A 102 7.64 0.54 6.21
CA ILE A 102 6.31 1.10 6.26
C ILE A 102 5.38 0.12 5.55
N LYS A 103 4.34 -0.31 6.25
CA LYS A 103 3.23 -1.08 5.69
C LYS A 103 1.94 -0.26 5.78
N ILE A 104 1.24 -0.16 4.66
CA ILE A 104 0.05 0.68 4.51
C ILE A 104 -1.10 -0.18 4.05
N THR A 105 -2.23 -0.06 4.73
CA THR A 105 -3.51 -0.64 4.32
C THR A 105 -4.44 0.47 3.86
N VAL A 106 -5.13 0.26 2.74
CA VAL A 106 -6.12 1.20 2.19
C VAL A 106 -7.51 0.57 2.18
N LEU A 107 -8.54 1.41 2.10
CA LEU A 107 -9.93 0.99 1.93
C LEU A 107 -10.63 1.85 0.87
N TYR A 108 -11.67 1.31 0.26
CA TYR A 108 -12.54 2.03 -0.67
C TYR A 108 -13.58 2.85 0.11
N VAL A 109 -13.75 4.14 -0.23
CA VAL A 109 -14.61 5.09 0.52
C VAL A 109 -15.88 5.53 -0.20
N ASN A 110 -15.99 5.30 -1.51
CA ASN A 110 -17.16 5.76 -2.28
C ASN A 110 -18.31 4.77 -2.22
N ASP A 111 -18.89 4.62 -1.03
CA ASP A 111 -20.00 3.71 -0.81
C ASP A 111 -21.32 4.48 -0.64
N TYR A 112 -22.01 4.74 -1.76
CA TYR A 112 -23.41 5.17 -1.73
C TYR A 112 -24.39 3.98 -1.81
N ASP A 113 -23.91 2.79 -2.15
CA ASP A 113 -24.71 1.57 -2.36
C ASP A 113 -23.77 0.34 -2.38
N ASN A 114 -23.49 -0.31 -1.24
CA ASN A 114 -22.92 -1.67 -1.28
C ASN A 114 -23.56 -2.60 -0.25
N GLU A 115 -24.47 -3.42 -0.77
CA GLU A 115 -24.83 -4.71 -0.17
C GLU A 115 -23.70 -5.76 -0.34
N ASN A 116 -22.62 -5.45 -1.08
CA ASN A 116 -21.49 -6.35 -1.30
C ASN A 116 -20.18 -5.57 -1.12
N ASN A 117 -19.48 -5.73 0.01
CA ASN A 117 -18.19 -5.08 0.32
C ASN A 117 -17.06 -5.46 -0.67
N ASP A 118 -17.13 -5.05 -1.93
CA ASP A 118 -16.09 -5.23 -2.93
C ASP A 118 -15.24 -3.95 -2.99
N ASP A 119 -13.98 -4.04 -2.57
CA ASP A 119 -13.05 -2.91 -2.55
C ASP A 119 -12.39 -2.67 -3.92
N HIS A 120 -12.63 -3.56 -4.90
CA HIS A 120 -12.02 -3.55 -6.21
C HIS A 120 -10.48 -3.54 -6.20
N LEU A 121 -9.85 -4.11 -5.16
CA LEU A 121 -8.40 -4.15 -5.00
C LEU A 121 -7.83 -5.55 -5.20
N CYS A 122 -6.73 -5.65 -5.94
CA CYS A 122 -5.83 -6.81 -5.93
C CYS A 122 -4.93 -6.78 -4.69
N GLY A 123 -5.55 -6.87 -3.52
CA GLY A 123 -4.90 -6.69 -2.24
C GLY A 123 -4.86 -5.22 -1.82
N ASN A 124 -5.20 -5.00 -0.56
CA ASN A 124 -5.37 -3.68 0.03
C ASN A 124 -4.13 -3.15 0.75
N THR A 125 -3.00 -3.86 0.65
CA THR A 125 -1.79 -3.57 1.42
C THR A 125 -0.59 -3.37 0.52
N THR A 126 0.28 -2.42 0.87
CA THR A 126 1.61 -2.23 0.26
C THR A 126 2.67 -2.01 1.32
N SER A 127 3.93 -2.31 1.01
CA SER A 127 5.02 -2.15 1.97
C SER A 127 6.33 -1.76 1.29
N LYS A 128 7.11 -0.90 1.95
CA LYS A 128 8.44 -0.49 1.47
C LYS A 128 9.38 -0.16 2.61
N SER A 129 10.65 -0.52 2.45
CA SER A 129 11.71 -0.25 3.42
C SER A 129 12.43 1.06 3.13
N TYR A 130 12.80 1.76 4.19
CA TYR A 130 13.43 3.08 4.17
C TYR A 130 14.54 3.18 5.20
N SER A 131 15.34 4.23 5.04
CA SER A 131 16.36 4.66 5.99
C SER A 131 16.29 6.17 6.15
N ILE A 132 16.33 6.65 7.39
CA ILE A 132 16.63 8.06 7.70
C ILE A 132 18.01 8.13 8.33
N LYS A 133 18.86 9.03 7.83
CA LYS A 133 20.16 9.30 8.41
C LYS A 133 20.15 10.63 9.15
N ILE A 134 20.60 10.61 10.40
CA ILE A 134 20.71 11.79 11.26
C ILE A 134 22.18 12.08 11.54
N TYR A 135 22.60 13.33 11.34
CA TYR A 135 23.94 13.84 11.66
C TYR A 135 23.97 14.71 12.92
#